data_AF-A0A7C3KTA8-F1
#
_entry.id   AF-A0A7C3KTA8-F1
#
_cell.length_a   1.000
_cell.length_b   1.000
_cell.length_c   1.000
_cell.angle_alpha   90.00
_cell.angle_beta   90.00
_cell.angle_gamma   90.00
#
_symmetry.space_group_name_H-M   'P 1'
#
loop_
_entity.id
_entity.type
_entity.pdbx_description
1 polymer ?
#
loop_
_entity_poly.entity_id
_entity_poly.type
_entity_poly.pdbx_seq_one_letter_code
_entity_poly.pdbx_strand_id
1 'polypeptide(L)'
;MFIFRENIPRWIILCIDTGICLFSLVLAYMLRFNFSIPGSEIPFFLKTIIPYVIGTRMVSFYLSRTYHGIVRYTSSKDAQRIFLTNLAVSLIFAIVNIFTFFSPMEIFILPFSILIIEFMSTTF
;
A
#
# COMPACT_ATOMS: atom_id res chain seq x y z
N MET A 1 7.24 -34.76 -10.02
CA MET A 1 8.54 -34.32 -9.48
C MET A 1 8.36 -32.86 -9.02
N PHE A 2 7.67 -32.59 -7.90
CA PHE A 2 8.18 -32.58 -6.50
C PHE A 2 9.41 -31.68 -6.28
N ILE A 3 9.34 -30.35 -6.55
CA ILE A 3 10.45 -29.43 -6.22
C ILE A 3 10.07 -28.13 -5.48
N PHE A 4 8.80 -27.75 -5.26
CA PHE A 4 8.51 -26.57 -4.42
C PHE A 4 7.49 -26.89 -3.33
N ARG A 5 7.98 -27.54 -2.27
CA ARG A 5 7.24 -27.76 -1.03
C ARG A 5 8.02 -27.18 0.16
N GLU A 6 8.66 -26.04 -0.06
CA GLU A 6 9.21 -25.26 1.04
C GLU A 6 8.17 -24.24 1.51
N ASN A 7 7.87 -24.31 2.80
CA ASN A 7 7.07 -23.31 3.50
C ASN A 7 7.78 -21.96 3.32
N ILE A 8 7.37 -21.15 2.34
CA ILE A 8 7.89 -19.78 2.21
C ILE A 8 7.63 -19.11 3.57
N PRO A 9 8.68 -18.72 4.31
CA PRO A 9 8.50 -18.15 5.63
C PRO A 9 7.64 -16.90 5.48
N ARG A 10 6.63 -16.78 6.35
CA ARG A 10 5.56 -15.78 6.25
C ARG A 10 6.09 -14.35 6.19
N TRP A 11 7.24 -14.11 6.82
CA TRP A 11 7.98 -12.86 6.77
C TRP A 11 8.45 -12.49 5.36
N ILE A 12 8.83 -13.45 4.53
CA ILE A 12 9.21 -13.20 3.12
C ILE A 12 8.00 -12.68 2.33
N ILE A 13 6.82 -13.26 2.53
CA ILE A 13 5.59 -12.81 1.86
C ILE A 13 5.27 -11.38 2.28
N LEU A 14 5.36 -11.08 3.59
CA LEU A 14 5.18 -9.73 4.12
C LEU A 14 6.21 -8.74 3.54
N CYS A 15 7.48 -9.14 3.42
CA CYS A 15 8.52 -8.32 2.80
C CYS A 15 8.25 -8.06 1.31
N ILE A 16 7.81 -9.06 0.56
CA ILE A 16 7.45 -8.91 -0.86
C ILE A 16 6.28 -7.94 -1.01
N ASP A 17 5.18 -8.16 -0.27
CA ASP A 17 3.99 -7.31 -0.33
C ASP A 17 4.32 -5.86 0.06
N THR A 18 5.12 -5.68 1.12
CA THR A 18 5.56 -4.34 1.56
C THR A 18 6.48 -3.68 0.53
N GLY A 19 7.35 -4.46 -0.13
CA GLY A 19 8.20 -3.99 -1.22
C GLY A 19 7.39 -3.54 -2.44
N ILE A 20 6.34 -4.27 -2.80
CA ILE A 20 5.41 -3.90 -3.87
C ILE A 20 4.68 -2.59 -3.50
N CYS A 21 4.22 -2.45 -2.25
CA CYS A 21 3.62 -1.18 -1.77
C CYS A 21 4.60 -0.01 -1.84
N LEU A 22 5.86 -0.22 -1.41
CA LEU A 22 6.90 0.82 -1.49
C LEU A 22 7.16 1.24 -2.94
N PHE A 23 7.36 0.26 -3.83
CA PHE A 23 7.59 0.52 -5.24
C PHE A 23 6.41 1.25 -5.88
N SER A 24 5.19 0.80 -5.61
CA SER A 24 3.95 1.41 -6.09
C SER A 24 3.80 2.86 -5.60
N LEU A 25 4.14 3.13 -4.34
CA LEU A 25 4.10 4.46 -3.76
C LEU A 25 5.12 5.41 -4.42
N VAL A 26 6.35 4.92 -4.64
CA VAL A 26 7.39 5.69 -5.35
C VAL A 26 6.94 6.00 -6.78
N LEU A 27 6.41 5.00 -7.49
CA LEU A 27 5.90 5.14 -8.85
C LEU A 27 4.73 6.14 -8.90
N ALA A 28 3.80 6.06 -7.95
CA ALA A 28 2.69 7.01 -7.83
C ALA A 28 3.15 8.45 -7.63
N TYR A 29 4.20 8.64 -6.81
CA TYR A 29 4.78 9.95 -6.58
C TYR A 29 5.49 10.49 -7.83
N MET A 30 6.25 9.64 -8.52
CA MET A 30 6.90 10.00 -9.79
C MET A 30 5.88 10.40 -10.85
N LEU A 31 4.82 9.61 -11.04
CA LEU A 31 3.75 9.91 -12.01
C LEU A 31 3.02 11.21 -11.66
N ARG A 32 2.72 11.46 -10.38
CA ARG A 32 2.05 12.70 -9.98
C ARG A 32 2.84 13.95 -10.32
N PHE A 33 4.17 13.89 -10.21
CA PHE A 33 5.05 15.01 -10.51
C PHE A 33 5.65 14.93 -11.92
N ASN A 34 5.11 14.11 -12.82
CA ASN A 34 5.63 13.91 -14.18
C ASN A 34 7.15 13.64 -14.19
N PHE A 35 7.63 12.80 -13.27
CA PHE A 35 9.04 12.46 -13.07
C PHE A 35 9.96 13.61 -12.62
N SER A 36 9.39 14.77 -12.29
CA SER A 36 10.12 15.96 -11.82
C SER A 36 9.62 16.40 -10.45
N ILE A 37 10.07 15.73 -9.40
CA ILE A 37 9.68 16.02 -8.01
C ILE A 37 10.36 17.32 -7.54
N PRO A 38 9.60 18.35 -7.13
CA PRO A 38 10.20 19.57 -6.59
C PRO A 38 10.93 19.29 -5.27
N GLY A 39 12.09 19.91 -5.08
CA GLY A 39 12.96 19.67 -3.91
C GLY A 39 12.30 19.97 -2.56
N SER A 40 11.26 20.81 -2.53
CA SER A 40 10.46 21.10 -1.33
C SER A 40 9.58 19.93 -0.88
N GLU A 41 9.20 19.04 -1.80
CA GLU A 41 8.30 17.90 -1.53
C GLU A 41 9.07 16.64 -1.13
N ILE A 42 10.35 16.52 -1.52
CA ILE A 42 11.19 15.35 -1.20
C ILE A 42 11.28 15.08 0.33
N PRO A 43 11.51 16.08 1.20
CA PRO A 43 11.56 15.86 2.64
C PRO A 43 10.21 15.38 3.20
N PHE A 44 9.10 15.92 2.69
CA PHE A 44 7.75 15.54 3.10
C PHE A 44 7.43 14.10 2.65
N PHE A 45 7.80 13.76 1.41
CA PHE A 45 7.65 12.40 0.88
C PHE A 45 8.39 11.36 1.73
N LEU A 46 9.68 11.60 1.98
CA LEU A 46 10.53 10.64 2.69
C LEU A 46 10.19 10.54 4.19
N LYS A 47 9.91 11.66 4.86
CA LYS A 47 9.72 11.69 6.32
C LYS A 47 8.27 11.48 6.75
N THR A 48 7.30 11.80 5.91
CA THR A 48 5.88 11.75 6.28
C THR A 48 5.14 10.70 5.47
N ILE A 49 5.16 10.78 4.13
CA ILE A 49 4.31 9.94 3.28
C ILE A 49 4.74 8.46 3.33
N ILE A 50 6.02 8.16 3.08
CA ILE A 50 6.53 6.79 3.10
C ILE A 50 6.24 6.07 4.43
N PRO A 51 6.67 6.57 5.60
CA PRO A 51 6.46 5.85 6.86
C PRO A 51 4.99 5.74 7.23
N TYR A 52 4.16 6.73 6.88
CA TYR A 52 2.73 6.68 7.14
C TYR A 52 2.02 5.62 6.29
N VAL A 53 2.24 5.61 4.98
CA VAL A 53 1.62 4.60 4.08
C VAL A 53 2.15 3.20 4.39
N ILE A 54 3.47 3.02 4.43
CA ILE A 54 4.07 1.71 4.70
C ILE A 54 3.69 1.21 6.10
N GLY A 55 3.70 2.07 7.12
CA GLY A 55 3.29 1.72 8.47
C GLY A 55 1.86 1.19 8.53
N THR A 56 0.90 1.91 7.94
CA THR A 56 -0.50 1.43 7.88
C THR A 56 -0.66 0.15 7.06
N ARG A 57 0.07 0.00 5.94
CA ARG A 57 0.02 -1.20 5.09
C ARG A 57 0.54 -2.42 5.85
N MET A 58 1.68 -2.29 6.54
CA MET A 58 2.21 -3.36 7.40
C MET A 58 1.21 -3.76 8.50
N VAL A 59 0.58 -2.79 9.17
CA VAL A 59 -0.47 -3.05 10.17
C VAL A 59 -1.68 -3.74 9.54
N SER A 60 -2.10 -3.32 8.33
CA SER A 60 -3.25 -3.90 7.64
C SER A 60 -3.02 -5.34 7.20
N PHE A 61 -1.83 -5.65 6.67
CA PHE A 61 -1.45 -7.02 6.35
C PHE A 61 -1.40 -7.86 7.62
N TYR A 62 -0.93 -7.28 8.73
CA TYR A 62 -0.81 -7.99 10.00
C TYR A 62 -2.18 -8.40 10.54
N LEU A 63 -3.13 -7.47 10.48
CA LEU A 63 -4.53 -7.69 10.88
C LEU A 63 -5.29 -8.62 9.93
N SER A 64 -5.10 -8.48 8.61
CA SER A 64 -5.78 -9.30 7.60
C SER A 64 -5.28 -10.75 7.58
N ARG A 65 -4.15 -11.03 8.24
CA ARG A 65 -3.49 -12.34 8.28
C ARG A 65 -3.40 -12.93 6.87
N THR A 66 -3.13 -12.11 5.86
CA THR A 66 -2.98 -12.55 4.46
C THR A 66 -1.94 -13.67 4.33
N TYR A 67 -0.98 -13.72 5.25
CA TYR A 67 0.05 -14.75 5.40
C TYR A 67 -0.42 -16.13 5.91
N HIS A 68 -1.65 -16.28 6.40
CA HIS A 68 -2.15 -17.52 7.01
C HIS A 68 -2.93 -18.42 6.03
N GLY A 69 -3.26 -17.95 4.82
CA GLY A 69 -4.16 -18.65 3.88
C GLY A 69 -3.49 -19.26 2.64
N ILE A 70 -2.21 -18.95 2.38
CA ILE A 70 -1.52 -19.18 1.09
C ILE A 70 -1.08 -20.65 0.94
N VAL A 71 -1.86 -21.61 1.39
CA VAL A 71 -1.56 -23.03 1.14
C VAL A 71 -2.87 -23.82 1.11
N ARG A 72 -3.53 -23.90 -0.06
CA ARG A 72 -3.62 -25.18 -0.78
C ARG A 72 -4.33 -25.11 -2.14
N TYR A 73 -5.49 -24.47 -2.30
CA TYR A 73 -6.26 -24.55 -3.57
C TYR A 73 -7.32 -23.45 -3.77
N THR A 74 -6.98 -22.15 -3.79
CA THR A 74 -7.82 -21.13 -4.47
C THR A 74 -7.06 -19.81 -4.72
N SER A 75 -6.42 -19.70 -5.90
CA SER A 75 -5.78 -18.45 -6.37
C SER A 75 -6.72 -17.24 -6.32
N SER A 76 -8.04 -17.44 -6.47
CA SER A 76 -9.00 -16.33 -6.57
C SER A 76 -9.48 -15.79 -5.22
N LYS A 77 -9.66 -16.64 -4.19
CA LYS A 77 -10.17 -16.18 -2.88
C LYS A 77 -9.10 -15.41 -2.10
N ASP A 78 -7.84 -15.82 -2.23
CA ASP A 78 -6.72 -15.11 -1.61
C ASP A 78 -6.47 -13.77 -2.31
N ALA A 79 -6.53 -13.73 -3.64
CA ALA A 79 -6.48 -12.47 -4.41
C ALA A 79 -7.63 -11.52 -4.03
N GLN A 80 -8.86 -12.04 -3.89
CA GLN A 80 -10.00 -11.24 -3.40
C GLN A 80 -9.76 -10.69 -1.99
N ARG A 81 -9.18 -11.47 -1.07
CA ARG A 81 -8.88 -11.01 0.29
C ARG A 81 -7.83 -9.89 0.28
N ILE A 82 -6.77 -10.04 -0.50
CA ILE A 82 -5.73 -8.99 -0.67
C ILE A 82 -6.36 -7.73 -1.27
N PHE A 83 -7.17 -7.88 -2.32
CA PHE A 83 -7.90 -6.77 -2.94
C PHE A 83 -8.81 -6.03 -1.95
N LEU A 84 -9.66 -6.75 -1.21
CA LEU A 84 -10.55 -6.14 -0.22
C LEU A 84 -9.76 -5.46 0.90
N THR A 85 -8.66 -6.05 1.35
CA THR A 85 -7.78 -5.44 2.37
C THR A 85 -7.17 -4.15 1.84
N ASN A 86 -6.63 -4.17 0.63
CA ASN A 86 -6.03 -2.99 0.01
C ASN A 86 -7.06 -1.88 -0.24
N LEU A 87 -8.27 -2.25 -0.65
CA LEU A 87 -9.38 -1.33 -0.88
C LEU A 87 -9.86 -0.71 0.44
N ALA A 88 -10.00 -1.49 1.51
CA ALA A 88 -10.39 -0.99 2.82
C ALA A 88 -9.39 0.05 3.37
N VAL A 89 -8.08 -0.22 3.26
CA VAL A 89 -7.04 0.73 3.69
C VAL A 89 -7.08 2.02 2.85
N SER A 90 -7.24 1.88 1.53
CA SER A 90 -7.30 3.03 0.63
C SER A 90 -8.55 3.89 0.90
N LEU A 91 -9.69 3.26 1.23
CA LEU A 91 -10.90 3.96 1.65
C LEU A 91 -10.71 4.69 2.99
N ILE A 92 -10.05 4.06 3.97
CA ILE A 92 -9.72 4.72 5.24
C ILE A 92 -8.89 5.98 4.97
N PHE A 93 -7.88 5.90 4.10
CA PHE A 93 -7.09 7.07 3.73
C PHE A 93 -7.88 8.14 2.97
N ALA A 94 -8.81 7.75 2.11
CA ALA A 94 -9.70 8.70 1.44
C ALA A 94 -10.60 9.44 2.46
N ILE A 95 -11.15 8.70 3.43
CA ILE A 95 -11.96 9.25 4.51
C ILE A 95 -11.13 10.20 5.39
N VAL A 96 -9.91 9.79 5.79
CA VAL A 96 -8.99 10.63 6.56
C VAL A 96 -8.69 11.92 5.80
N ASN A 97 -8.41 11.86 4.49
CA ASN A 97 -8.20 13.07 3.69
C ASN A 97 -9.42 14.01 3.69
N ILE A 98 -10.64 13.47 3.60
CA ILE A 98 -11.87 14.28 3.68
C ILE A 98 -11.95 14.94 5.06
N PHE A 99 -11.76 14.20 6.15
CA PHE A 99 -11.78 14.76 7.50
C PHE A 99 -10.69 15.81 7.73
N THR A 100 -9.48 15.60 7.22
CA THR A 100 -8.39 16.57 7.33
C THR A 100 -8.66 17.83 6.49
N PHE A 101 -9.33 17.70 5.34
CA PHE A 101 -9.76 18.86 4.55
C PHE A 101 -10.79 19.74 5.28
N PHE A 102 -11.72 19.15 6.02
CA PHE A 102 -12.67 19.90 6.87
C PHE A 102 -12.06 20.38 8.20
N SER A 103 -10.80 20.03 8.48
CA SER A 103 -10.05 20.47 9.66
C SER A 103 -9.29 21.77 9.36
N PRO A 104 -9.02 22.64 10.35
CA PRO A 104 -8.31 23.92 10.14
C PRO A 104 -6.87 23.80 9.58
N MET A 105 -6.36 22.59 9.33
CA MET A 105 -5.09 22.38 8.63
C MET A 105 -5.18 22.57 7.12
N GLU A 106 -6.35 22.37 6.47
CA GLU A 106 -6.55 22.44 5.01
C GLU A 106 -5.51 21.66 4.16
N ILE A 107 -4.79 20.71 4.76
CA ILE A 107 -3.72 19.95 4.10
C ILE A 107 -4.23 18.56 3.74
N PHE A 108 -4.11 18.19 2.47
CA PHE A 108 -4.22 16.79 2.05
C PHE A 108 -2.95 16.05 2.48
N ILE A 109 -3.07 15.19 3.51
CA ILE A 109 -1.96 14.31 3.94
C ILE A 109 -1.49 13.45 2.76
N LEU A 110 -2.43 13.02 1.91
CA LEU A 110 -2.13 12.20 0.75
C LEU A 110 -3.08 12.55 -0.42
N PRO A 111 -2.62 13.28 -1.44
CA PRO A 111 -3.46 13.62 -2.59
C PRO A 111 -4.16 12.42 -3.21
N PHE A 112 -5.45 12.53 -3.53
CA PHE A 112 -6.25 11.44 -4.11
C PHE A 112 -5.59 10.79 -5.34
N SER A 113 -4.85 11.56 -6.14
CA SER A 113 -4.11 11.02 -7.29
C SER A 113 -3.07 9.97 -6.88
N ILE A 114 -2.29 10.21 -5.80
CA ILE A 114 -1.29 9.24 -5.33
C ILE A 114 -1.99 8.00 -4.80
N LEU A 115 -3.09 8.19 -4.06
CA LEU A 115 -3.87 7.09 -3.48
C LEU A 115 -4.47 6.17 -4.56
N ILE A 116 -5.02 6.73 -5.64
CA ILE A 116 -5.58 5.95 -6.75
C ILE A 116 -4.47 5.20 -7.50
N ILE A 117 -3.36 5.87 -7.82
CA ILE A 117 -2.26 5.26 -8.57
C ILE A 117 -1.59 4.16 -7.72
N GLU A 118 -1.36 4.40 -6.43
CA GLU A 118 -0.79 3.40 -5.53
C GLU A 118 -1.73 2.21 -5.36
N PHE A 119 -3.04 2.43 -5.21
CA PHE A 119 -4.02 1.33 -5.15
C PHE A 119 -4.03 0.48 -6.42
N MET A 120 -4.01 1.11 -7.60
CA MET A 120 -3.98 0.40 -8.87
C MET A 120 -2.67 -0.39 -9.03
N SER A 121 -1.53 0.23 -8.74
CA SER A 121 -0.20 -0.38 -8.88
C SER A 121 0.09 -1.47 -7.84
N THR A 122 -0.57 -1.46 -6.69
CA THR A 122 -0.44 -2.53 -5.68
C THR A 122 -1.38 -3.71 -5.93
N THR A 123 -2.41 -3.51 -6.74
CA THR A 123 -3.46 -4.51 -6.99
C THR A 123 -3.25 -5.28 -8.29
N PHE A 124 -2.75 -4.62 -9.33
CA PHE A 124 -2.59 -5.14 -10.69
C PHE A 124 -1.12 -5.16 -11.09
#